data_AF-D5ELQ7-F1
#
_entry.id   AF-D5ELQ7-F1
#
_cell.length_a   1.000
_cell.length_b   1.000
_cell.length_c   1.000
_cell.angle_alpha   90.00
_cell.angle_beta   90.00
_cell.angle_gamma   90.00
#
_symmetry.space_group_name_H-M   'P 1'
#
loop_
_entity.id
_entity.type
_entity.pdbx_description
1 polymer ?
#
loop_
_entity_poly.entity_id
_entity_poly.type
_entity_poly.pdbx_seq_one_letter_code
_entity_poly.pdbx_strand_id
1 'polypeptide(L)'
;MFPRFTIPKLQSLLTLLLFTGACIAQSSFASEPLWKLEQWDAGRQLVWAKPGESGNLNEAGNWLENGRTATKAPDRHTDILLPKASKYYKVSGTRNDRVRHVVIEKNAELVGKHRNELEIWGNVDVKEDGWIHFISIRGDKDTYFNIEDSVFPGDGRTYRHCSKWPPKERCCNSQISHKFQICKIGTKSVEFLSNVGVSDEVMLQHGKCIISGDFRFSGATNKGAFEVYDGGILEIQSGGRIAPFINDNRKAVYNINIYRNGVLQAGSPERPLTEDATLALGFAVNDKPGRSGLYAALGSFIRVYSADPRRARLVVTSITADKDFVDGQGRKVGDRSERAKGNKGVMLQLAGDVKLNGVHFDYIAENGIGLFDEDSFHDWNNVSFGSKCASRSERDLVTKMKADPNSYYHGRGDQKSEYGLTLKAVSSMNQHLGEYDPFQLQALPENTKLRKVGSGNNQLETPIAVVFDNSVMVEIDCKVPGAQIRYTTDGTKPTGKSPAYNGPFRLTETTKLTVRAYKKGVGLSPTYTTSYVIQ
;
A
#
# COMPACT_ATOMS: atom_id res chain seq x y z
N MET A 1 35.45 4.03 29.30
CA MET A 1 35.40 2.56 29.30
C MET A 1 33.94 2.18 29.56
N PHE A 2 33.17 1.94 28.51
CA PHE A 2 31.73 1.66 28.55
C PHE A 2 31.41 0.58 27.51
N PRO A 3 30.35 -0.22 27.72
CA PRO A 3 30.27 -1.61 27.27
C PRO A 3 29.87 -1.76 25.81
N ARG A 4 30.37 -2.84 25.19
CA ARG A 4 29.98 -3.29 23.85
C ARG A 4 28.56 -3.86 23.88
N PHE A 5 27.71 -3.42 22.98
CA PHE A 5 26.45 -4.09 22.67
C PHE A 5 26.74 -5.44 22.03
N THR A 6 26.44 -6.53 22.73
CA THR A 6 26.38 -7.88 22.18
C THR A 6 24.93 -8.34 22.09
N ILE A 7 24.52 -8.67 20.87
CA ILE A 7 23.31 -9.46 20.58
C ILE A 7 23.55 -10.87 21.15
N PRO A 8 22.63 -11.46 21.94
CA PRO A 8 22.81 -12.83 22.39
C PRO A 8 22.71 -13.80 21.20
N LYS A 9 23.81 -14.52 20.94
CA LYS A 9 23.80 -15.77 20.17
C LYS A 9 23.07 -16.84 20.98
N LEU A 10 21.96 -17.36 20.46
CA LEU A 10 21.46 -18.67 20.88
C LEU A 10 22.21 -19.74 20.07
N GLN A 11 23.21 -20.37 20.68
CA GLN A 11 23.71 -21.68 20.25
C GLN A 11 23.89 -22.57 21.48
N SER A 12 23.35 -23.78 21.34
CA SER A 12 23.63 -25.04 22.04
C SER A 12 22.58 -25.51 23.05
N LEU A 13 21.72 -26.44 22.59
CA LEU A 13 21.70 -27.79 23.14
C LEU A 13 21.19 -28.75 22.04
N LEU A 14 22.09 -29.55 21.49
CA LEU A 14 21.77 -30.75 20.71
C LEU A 14 22.22 -31.96 21.54
N THR A 15 21.70 -33.14 21.20
CA THR A 15 21.87 -34.50 21.81
C THR A 15 20.96 -34.74 23.02
N LEU A 16 20.08 -35.75 23.09
CA LEU A 16 19.90 -37.00 22.35
C LEU A 16 18.51 -37.58 22.71
N LEU A 17 17.67 -37.97 21.73
CA LEU A 17 16.82 -39.18 21.82
C LEU A 17 16.21 -39.50 20.45
N LEU A 18 16.55 -40.69 19.96
CA LEU A 18 16.19 -41.31 18.69
C LEU A 18 14.90 -42.16 18.83
N PHE A 19 14.25 -42.41 17.68
CA PHE A 19 13.15 -43.36 17.39
C PHE A 19 11.75 -42.94 17.90
N THR A 20 10.65 -42.87 17.14
CA THR A 20 10.16 -43.51 15.89
C THR A 20 8.98 -42.69 15.34
N GLY A 21 8.75 -42.71 14.01
CA GLY A 21 7.44 -42.39 13.41
C GLY A 21 7.43 -41.15 12.50
N ALA A 22 7.83 -41.33 11.24
CA ALA A 22 7.69 -40.32 10.21
C ALA A 22 6.21 -40.12 9.82
N CYS A 23 5.54 -39.17 10.49
CA CYS A 23 4.47 -38.40 9.88
C CYS A 23 5.07 -37.04 9.53
N ILE A 24 5.50 -36.86 8.27
CA ILE A 24 5.85 -35.52 7.75
C ILE A 24 4.54 -34.75 7.63
N ALA A 25 4.12 -34.11 8.71
CA ALA A 25 3.22 -32.98 8.62
C ALA A 25 4.00 -31.90 7.86
N GLN A 26 3.57 -31.57 6.64
CA GLN A 26 4.00 -30.36 5.96
C GLN A 26 3.56 -29.16 6.79
N SER A 27 4.38 -28.75 7.76
CA SER A 27 4.27 -27.43 8.36
C SER A 27 4.68 -26.42 7.29
N SER A 28 3.69 -25.85 6.61
CA SER A 28 3.87 -24.67 5.75
C SER A 28 4.28 -23.50 6.64
N PHE A 29 5.56 -23.38 6.96
CA PHE A 29 6.06 -22.18 7.60
C PHE A 29 5.98 -21.06 6.56
N ALA A 30 4.98 -20.18 6.71
CA ALA A 30 4.96 -18.90 6.02
C ALA A 30 6.36 -18.26 6.16
N SER A 31 6.91 -17.74 5.06
CA SER A 31 8.27 -17.18 5.10
C SER A 31 8.34 -16.04 6.12
N GLU A 32 9.48 -15.87 6.79
CA GLU A 32 9.70 -14.70 7.63
C GLU A 32 9.42 -13.39 6.87
N PRO A 33 8.92 -12.34 7.54
CA PRO A 33 8.76 -11.02 6.93
C PRO A 33 10.02 -10.52 6.22
N LEU A 34 9.86 -9.90 5.04
CA LEU A 34 10.98 -9.49 4.19
C LEU A 34 11.93 -8.53 4.90
N TRP A 35 11.42 -7.64 5.76
CA TRP A 35 12.24 -6.71 6.54
C TRP A 35 13.14 -7.39 7.58
N LYS A 36 12.80 -8.61 8.05
CA LYS A 36 13.68 -9.40 8.92
C LYS A 36 14.81 -10.07 8.16
N LEU A 37 14.58 -10.34 6.87
CA LEU A 37 15.57 -10.93 5.97
C LEU A 37 16.45 -9.87 5.30
N GLU A 38 16.06 -8.60 5.39
CA GLU A 38 16.76 -7.49 4.77
C GLU A 38 18.13 -7.24 5.42
N GLN A 39 19.13 -7.05 4.57
CA GLN A 39 20.49 -6.75 5.00
C GLN A 39 20.78 -5.27 4.82
N TRP A 40 21.35 -4.67 5.88
CA TRP A 40 21.69 -3.26 5.95
C TRP A 40 23.20 -3.09 6.10
N ASP A 41 23.78 -2.23 5.27
CA ASP A 41 25.15 -1.77 5.47
C ASP A 41 25.25 -0.97 6.77
N ALA A 42 26.45 -0.90 7.35
CA ALA A 42 26.71 -0.02 8.48
C ALA A 42 26.37 1.42 8.10
N GLY A 43 25.44 2.03 8.84
CA GLY A 43 25.06 3.43 8.65
C GLY A 43 25.75 4.33 9.65
N ARG A 44 25.74 5.62 9.31
CA ARG A 44 26.10 6.66 10.27
C ARG A 44 25.05 6.68 11.37
N GLN A 45 25.46 6.84 12.63
CA GLN A 45 24.54 6.87 13.76
C GLN A 45 24.60 8.21 14.46
N LEU A 46 23.44 8.86 14.60
CA LEU A 46 23.29 10.12 15.30
C LEU A 46 22.27 10.01 16.43
N VAL A 47 22.61 10.60 17.57
CA VAL A 47 21.74 10.70 18.74
C VAL A 47 21.41 12.17 18.99
N TRP A 48 20.14 12.50 19.23
CA TRP A 48 19.78 13.88 19.55
C TRP A 48 20.52 14.36 20.81
N ALA A 49 21.21 15.49 20.71
CA ALA A 49 22.13 15.96 21.74
C ALA A 49 21.42 16.62 22.94
N LYS A 50 20.16 17.02 22.77
CA LYS A 50 19.42 17.84 23.76
C LYS A 50 18.04 17.24 24.09
N PRO A 51 17.95 16.05 24.72
CA PRO A 51 16.66 15.47 25.10
C PRO A 51 15.87 16.41 26.01
N GLY A 52 14.61 16.68 25.68
CA GLY A 52 13.77 17.66 26.39
C GLY A 52 13.80 19.07 25.79
N GLU A 53 14.66 19.32 24.80
CA GLU A 53 14.71 20.56 24.02
C GLU A 53 14.37 20.30 22.56
N SER A 54 13.46 21.12 22.02
CA SER A 54 13.03 21.02 20.63
C SER A 54 14.04 21.71 19.71
N GLY A 55 14.13 21.25 18.46
CA GLY A 55 15.05 21.83 17.49
C GLY A 55 14.80 21.33 16.06
N ASN A 56 15.69 21.71 15.15
CA ASN A 56 15.62 21.32 13.75
C ASN A 56 16.54 20.13 13.45
N LEU A 57 16.04 19.20 12.64
CA LEU A 57 16.76 17.99 12.22
C LEU A 57 18.02 18.33 11.41
N ASN A 58 17.97 19.39 10.61
CA ASN A 58 19.03 19.78 9.67
C ASN A 58 20.20 20.55 10.33
N GLU A 59 20.15 20.81 11.62
CA GLU A 59 21.23 21.46 12.35
C GLU A 59 22.18 20.43 12.94
N ALA A 60 23.36 20.26 12.33
CA ALA A 60 24.37 19.28 12.75
C ALA A 60 24.71 19.38 14.26
N GLY A 61 24.79 20.60 14.79
CA GLY A 61 25.10 20.87 16.20
C GLY A 61 24.08 20.34 17.20
N ASN A 62 22.90 19.91 16.76
CA ASN A 62 21.89 19.27 17.61
C ASN A 62 22.06 17.74 17.71
N TRP A 63 23.09 17.18 17.07
CA TRP A 63 23.33 15.74 17.05
C TRP A 63 24.67 15.37 17.65
N LEU A 64 24.71 14.19 18.26
CA LEU A 64 25.93 13.53 18.69
C LEU A 64 26.25 12.37 17.75
N GLU A 65 27.49 12.32 17.29
CA GLU A 65 28.09 11.22 16.56
C GLU A 65 29.21 10.65 17.43
N ASN A 66 29.08 9.38 17.85
CA ASN A 66 30.04 8.75 18.76
C ASN A 66 30.31 9.58 20.04
N GLY A 67 29.26 10.22 20.57
CA GLY A 67 29.32 11.04 21.80
C GLY A 67 29.91 12.44 21.62
N ARG A 68 30.23 12.87 20.40
CA ARG A 68 30.73 14.23 20.09
C ARG A 68 29.75 14.96 19.19
N THR A 69 29.73 16.29 19.25
CA THR A 69 28.90 17.11 18.34
C THR A 69 29.17 16.75 16.88
N ALA A 70 28.11 16.42 16.15
CA ALA A 70 28.18 16.06 14.75
C ALA A 70 28.55 17.27 13.88
N THR A 71 29.33 17.04 12.84
CA THR A 71 29.72 18.07 11.86
C THR A 71 28.77 18.15 10.67
N LYS A 72 27.94 17.13 10.47
CA LYS A 72 26.92 17.04 9.42
C LYS A 72 25.58 16.63 10.01
N ALA A 73 24.51 17.20 9.47
CA ALA A 73 23.15 16.78 9.78
C ALA A 73 22.88 15.34 9.30
N PRO A 74 21.80 14.69 9.76
CA PRO A 74 21.36 13.41 9.23
C PRO A 74 21.05 13.48 7.73
N ASP A 75 21.28 12.37 7.06
CA ASP A 75 20.88 12.14 5.67
C ASP A 75 20.23 10.75 5.51
N ARG A 76 19.86 10.37 4.28
CA ARG A 76 19.22 9.08 3.98
C ARG A 76 20.07 7.83 4.33
N HIS A 77 21.34 8.01 4.71
CA HIS A 77 22.24 6.94 5.14
C HIS A 77 22.53 7.00 6.65
N THR A 78 21.83 7.88 7.37
CA THR A 78 22.01 8.14 8.79
C THR A 78 20.85 7.59 9.61
N ASP A 79 21.18 6.75 10.59
CA ASP A 79 20.27 6.28 11.64
C ASP A 79 20.18 7.32 12.72
N ILE A 80 18.97 7.63 13.17
CA ILE A 80 18.72 8.59 14.24
C ILE A 80 18.05 7.94 15.44
N LEU A 81 18.50 8.36 16.62
CA LEU A 81 17.84 8.10 17.89
C LEU A 81 17.42 9.42 18.52
N LEU A 82 16.13 9.54 18.84
CA LEU A 82 15.61 10.58 19.72
C LEU A 82 15.48 9.99 21.14
N PRO A 83 16.37 10.32 22.09
CA PRO A 83 16.39 9.69 23.41
C PRO A 83 15.19 10.02 24.29
N LYS A 84 14.93 9.17 25.27
CA LYS A 84 13.93 9.41 26.32
C LYS A 84 14.24 10.71 27.05
N ALA A 85 13.20 11.48 27.34
CA ALA A 85 13.31 12.70 28.14
C ALA A 85 12.22 12.78 29.22
N SER A 86 12.47 13.54 30.28
CA SER A 86 11.44 13.88 31.29
C SER A 86 10.42 14.88 30.76
N LYS A 87 10.83 15.72 29.80
CA LYS A 87 10.00 16.73 29.15
C LYS A 87 9.79 16.38 27.69
N TYR A 88 8.58 16.65 27.19
CA TYR A 88 8.29 16.56 25.76
C TYR A 88 9.17 17.49 24.93
N TYR A 89 9.68 16.97 23.81
CA TYR A 89 10.42 17.75 22.84
C TYR A 89 10.17 17.25 21.42
N LYS A 90 10.37 18.16 20.46
CA LYS A 90 10.02 17.95 19.06
C LYS A 90 11.22 18.25 18.17
N VAL A 91 11.57 17.29 17.32
CA VAL A 91 12.60 17.44 16.28
C VAL A 91 11.90 17.61 14.95
N SER A 92 12.02 18.80 14.36
CA SER A 92 11.30 19.18 13.14
C SER A 92 12.19 19.07 11.90
N GLY A 93 11.66 18.54 10.82
CA GLY A 93 12.30 18.54 9.51
C GLY A 93 11.33 18.82 8.36
N THR A 94 11.82 18.61 7.16
CA THR A 94 11.15 18.84 5.87
C THR A 94 11.47 17.69 4.92
N ARG A 95 10.90 17.70 3.71
CA ARG A 95 11.19 16.67 2.70
C ARG A 95 12.66 16.58 2.29
N ASN A 96 13.41 17.67 2.42
CA ASN A 96 14.84 17.68 2.11
C ASN A 96 15.69 17.05 3.22
N ASP A 97 15.11 16.93 4.41
CA ASP A 97 15.76 16.38 5.59
C ASP A 97 15.42 14.87 5.62
N ARG A 98 16.31 14.04 5.07
CA ARG A 98 16.08 12.61 4.90
C ARG A 98 16.80 11.83 5.99
N VAL A 99 16.24 10.70 6.41
CA VAL A 99 16.85 9.80 7.40
C VAL A 99 16.72 8.34 6.99
N ARG A 100 17.61 7.49 7.49
CA ARG A 100 17.57 6.04 7.27
C ARG A 100 16.68 5.36 8.31
N HIS A 101 17.25 4.89 9.42
CA HIS A 101 16.48 4.29 10.52
C HIS A 101 16.11 5.35 11.55
N VAL A 102 14.94 5.17 12.15
CA VAL A 102 14.40 6.10 13.15
C VAL A 102 13.97 5.33 14.39
N VAL A 103 14.57 5.68 15.53
CA VAL A 103 14.10 5.25 16.85
C VAL A 103 13.67 6.47 17.64
N ILE A 104 12.43 6.44 18.15
CA ILE A 104 11.84 7.54 18.91
C ILE A 104 11.43 7.02 20.27
N GLU A 105 12.09 7.52 21.31
CA GLU A 105 11.80 7.17 22.69
C GLU A 105 10.73 8.06 23.32
N LYS A 106 10.28 7.68 24.52
CA LYS A 106 9.32 8.42 25.33
C LYS A 106 9.57 9.93 25.36
N ASN A 107 8.50 10.69 25.16
CA ASN A 107 8.45 12.16 25.14
C ASN A 107 9.16 12.83 23.95
N ALA A 108 9.77 12.08 23.03
CA ALA A 108 10.27 12.63 21.79
C ALA A 108 9.19 12.62 20.70
N GLU A 109 9.24 13.62 19.80
CA GLU A 109 8.45 13.64 18.57
C GLU A 109 9.34 13.94 17.37
N LEU A 110 9.26 13.10 16.33
CA LEU A 110 9.81 13.43 15.02
C LEU A 110 8.68 13.96 14.13
N VAL A 111 8.84 15.16 13.60
CA VAL A 111 7.77 15.81 12.82
C VAL A 111 8.28 16.41 11.51
N GLY A 112 7.57 16.15 10.42
CA GLY A 112 7.74 16.90 9.16
C GLY A 112 6.82 18.11 9.08
N LYS A 113 6.46 18.52 7.86
CA LYS A 113 5.51 19.62 7.62
C LYS A 113 4.40 19.18 6.67
N HIS A 114 3.22 19.79 6.80
CA HIS A 114 2.11 19.54 5.89
C HIS A 114 2.49 19.92 4.44
N ARG A 115 2.34 18.98 3.49
CA ARG A 115 2.79 19.07 2.08
C ARG A 115 4.31 19.17 1.91
N ASN A 116 5.07 18.92 2.96
CA ASN A 116 6.52 18.92 2.97
C ASN A 116 7.01 17.91 4.04
N GLU A 117 6.46 16.70 3.91
CA GLU A 117 6.61 15.59 4.85
C GLU A 117 8.07 15.13 4.90
N LEU A 118 8.56 14.78 6.09
CA LEU A 118 9.90 14.24 6.30
C LEU A 118 10.01 12.86 5.65
N GLU A 119 11.09 12.58 4.92
CA GLU A 119 11.29 11.27 4.27
C GLU A 119 12.13 10.33 5.13
N ILE A 120 11.59 9.14 5.37
CA ILE A 120 12.27 8.05 6.06
C ILE A 120 12.50 6.90 5.09
N TRP A 121 13.74 6.44 5.00
CA TRP A 121 14.20 5.45 4.01
C TRP A 121 14.36 4.04 4.58
N GLY A 122 14.42 3.92 5.91
CA GLY A 122 14.62 2.67 6.65
C GLY A 122 13.48 2.39 7.64
N ASN A 123 13.77 1.48 8.57
CA ASN A 123 12.88 1.09 9.66
C ASN A 123 12.49 2.25 10.58
N VAL A 124 11.24 2.23 11.05
CA VAL A 124 10.70 3.16 12.05
C VAL A 124 10.25 2.38 13.28
N ASP A 125 10.79 2.76 14.43
CA ASP A 125 10.44 2.20 15.73
C ASP A 125 10.13 3.32 16.73
N VAL A 126 8.84 3.49 17.02
CA VAL A 126 8.34 4.45 18.01
C VAL A 126 7.98 3.69 19.27
N LYS A 127 8.75 3.96 20.33
CA LYS A 127 8.54 3.38 21.66
C LYS A 127 7.34 4.01 22.36
N GLU A 128 6.90 3.37 23.44
CA GLU A 128 5.83 3.89 24.30
C GLU A 128 6.01 5.39 24.62
N ASP A 129 4.93 6.16 24.50
CA ASP A 129 4.90 7.63 24.64
C ASP A 129 5.76 8.42 23.63
N GLY A 130 6.30 7.78 22.59
CA GLY A 130 6.96 8.40 21.44
C GLY A 130 5.94 8.87 20.40
N TRP A 131 6.33 9.86 19.58
CA TRP A 131 5.43 10.46 18.60
C TRP A 131 6.10 10.65 17.24
N ILE A 132 5.33 10.46 16.17
CA ILE A 132 5.79 10.70 14.81
C ILE A 132 4.65 11.29 13.98
N HIS A 133 4.93 12.33 13.18
CA HIS A 133 3.87 12.98 12.40
C HIS A 133 4.41 13.68 11.14
N PHE A 134 3.59 13.79 10.10
CA PHE A 134 3.94 14.36 8.79
C PHE A 134 5.17 13.73 8.14
N ILE A 135 5.13 12.41 7.98
CA ILE A 135 6.22 11.65 7.36
C ILE A 135 5.80 11.05 6.02
N SER A 136 6.78 10.57 5.26
CA SER A 136 6.61 9.73 4.08
C SER A 136 7.66 8.63 4.10
N ILE A 137 7.33 7.46 3.55
CA ILE A 137 8.22 6.30 3.51
C ILE A 137 8.75 6.12 2.10
N ARG A 138 10.07 6.04 1.98
CA ARG A 138 10.80 5.90 0.72
C ARG A 138 11.80 4.75 0.79
N GLY A 139 12.52 4.54 -0.30
CA GLY A 139 13.75 3.76 -0.31
C GLY A 139 13.68 2.42 -1.04
N ASP A 140 14.84 1.79 -1.13
CA ASP A 140 15.19 0.61 -1.94
C ASP A 140 15.41 -0.66 -1.10
N LYS A 141 14.86 -0.66 0.11
CA LYS A 141 14.99 -1.73 1.10
C LYS A 141 13.66 -2.12 1.70
N ASP A 142 13.53 -3.37 2.11
CA ASP A 142 12.39 -3.89 2.85
C ASP A 142 12.46 -3.38 4.30
N THR A 143 11.42 -2.66 4.73
CA THR A 143 11.40 -1.92 5.99
C THR A 143 10.16 -2.26 6.83
N TYR A 144 10.20 -2.01 8.12
CA TYR A 144 9.01 -2.03 8.97
C TYR A 144 8.69 -0.66 9.56
N PHE A 145 7.43 -0.49 9.97
CA PHE A 145 6.95 0.65 10.72
C PHE A 145 6.16 0.16 11.95
N ASN A 146 6.59 0.60 13.12
CA ASN A 146 5.99 0.21 14.40
C ASN A 146 5.82 1.40 15.35
N ILE A 147 4.68 1.44 16.03
CA ILE A 147 4.37 2.29 17.18
C ILE A 147 3.83 1.37 18.28
N GLU A 148 4.61 1.17 19.35
CA GLU A 148 4.35 0.13 20.37
C GLU A 148 3.01 0.31 21.09
N ASP A 149 2.60 1.54 21.39
CA ASP A 149 1.42 1.89 22.17
C ASP A 149 0.36 2.63 21.33
N SER A 150 0.24 2.28 20.06
CA SER A 150 -0.58 3.03 19.11
C SER A 150 -2.08 2.98 19.42
N VAL A 151 -2.67 4.15 19.69
CA VAL A 151 -4.10 4.29 20.03
C VAL A 151 -4.84 5.09 18.96
N PHE A 152 -5.97 4.56 18.48
CA PHE A 152 -6.90 5.26 17.59
C PHE A 152 -7.76 6.30 18.35
N PRO A 153 -8.47 7.19 17.63
CA PRO A 153 -9.43 8.11 18.25
C PRO A 153 -10.50 7.38 19.06
N GLY A 154 -10.96 8.00 20.14
CA GLY A 154 -11.79 7.39 21.17
C GLY A 154 -11.40 7.92 22.55
N ASP A 155 -12.26 7.74 23.56
CA ASP A 155 -11.98 8.11 24.96
C ASP A 155 -11.45 9.55 25.15
N GLY A 156 -12.01 10.50 24.40
CA GLY A 156 -11.63 11.92 24.44
C GLY A 156 -10.43 12.30 23.55
N ARG A 157 -9.76 11.32 22.93
CA ARG A 157 -8.69 11.52 21.94
C ARG A 157 -9.23 11.60 20.51
N THR A 158 -8.58 12.42 19.69
CA THR A 158 -8.96 12.69 18.30
C THR A 158 -7.73 12.87 17.41
N TYR A 159 -7.93 12.85 16.10
CA TYR A 159 -6.88 13.22 15.15
C TYR A 159 -6.81 14.74 14.97
N ARG A 160 -5.58 15.22 14.80
CA ARG A 160 -5.24 16.61 14.50
C ARG A 160 -5.52 16.87 13.02
N HIS A 161 -6.12 18.01 12.70
CA HIS A 161 -6.21 18.49 11.33
C HIS A 161 -5.20 19.62 11.12
N CYS A 162 -4.69 19.84 9.89
CA CYS A 162 -3.69 20.88 9.67
C CYS A 162 -4.19 22.28 10.06
N SER A 163 -5.51 22.53 10.03
CA SER A 163 -6.15 23.77 10.50
C SER A 163 -6.66 23.74 11.94
N LYS A 164 -6.58 22.62 12.67
CA LYS A 164 -7.08 22.49 14.05
C LYS A 164 -6.17 21.58 14.88
N TRP A 165 -5.54 22.17 15.89
CA TRP A 165 -4.59 21.50 16.77
C TRP A 165 -5.12 21.46 18.20
N PRO A 166 -5.76 20.35 18.62
CA PRO A 166 -6.13 20.18 20.02
C PRO A 166 -4.89 20.05 20.91
N PRO A 167 -5.02 20.21 22.24
CA PRO A 167 -3.96 19.89 23.19
C PRO A 167 -3.42 18.47 23.00
N LYS A 168 -2.14 18.24 23.29
CA LYS A 168 -1.45 16.96 23.02
C LYS A 168 -2.16 15.78 23.67
N GLU A 169 -2.71 15.97 24.86
CA GLU A 169 -3.40 14.97 25.67
C GLU A 169 -4.68 14.45 24.99
N ARG A 170 -5.25 15.27 24.09
CA ARG A 170 -6.41 14.93 23.26
C ARG A 170 -6.01 14.42 21.88
N CYS A 171 -4.73 14.29 21.59
CA CYS A 171 -4.26 13.80 20.31
C CYS A 171 -4.00 12.29 20.38
N CYS A 172 -4.11 11.62 19.24
CA CYS A 172 -3.72 10.22 19.11
C CYS A 172 -2.30 10.11 18.56
N ASN A 173 -1.51 9.18 19.10
CA ASN A 173 -0.16 8.84 18.62
C ASN A 173 -0.18 7.96 17.37
N SER A 174 -1.31 7.29 17.06
CA SER A 174 -1.48 6.52 15.81
C SER A 174 -1.50 7.40 14.55
N GLN A 175 -1.72 8.72 14.68
CA GLN A 175 -1.80 9.60 13.52
C GLN A 175 -0.41 9.96 12.99
N ILE A 176 -0.02 9.34 11.88
CA ILE A 176 1.34 9.52 11.32
C ILE A 176 1.42 10.63 10.27
N SER A 177 0.29 11.01 9.65
CA SER A 177 0.25 12.12 8.70
C SER A 177 -1.15 12.63 8.41
N HIS A 178 -1.21 13.78 7.74
CA HIS A 178 -2.40 14.24 7.02
C HIS A 178 -2.48 13.60 5.65
N LYS A 179 -1.46 13.80 4.81
CA LYS A 179 -1.25 13.05 3.56
C LYS A 179 -0.03 12.19 3.66
N PHE A 180 -0.12 10.95 3.22
CA PHE A 180 0.94 9.98 3.42
C PHE A 180 1.38 9.38 2.10
N GLN A 181 2.68 9.43 1.82
CA GLN A 181 3.25 8.91 0.59
C GLN A 181 4.14 7.71 0.90
N ILE A 182 3.94 6.64 0.14
CA ILE A 182 4.77 5.44 0.16
C ILE A 182 5.31 5.25 -1.24
N CYS A 183 6.62 5.17 -1.39
CA CYS A 183 7.25 4.85 -2.65
C CYS A 183 8.51 4.06 -2.40
N LYS A 184 8.37 2.74 -2.51
CA LYS A 184 9.49 1.82 -2.42
C LYS A 184 9.98 1.51 -3.84
N ILE A 185 11.28 1.35 -3.99
CA ILE A 185 11.90 1.12 -5.30
C ILE A 185 11.81 -0.37 -5.66
N GLY A 186 11.38 -0.68 -6.88
CA GLY A 186 11.21 -2.06 -7.32
C GLY A 186 10.19 -2.86 -6.50
N THR A 187 10.56 -4.08 -6.11
CA THR A 187 9.70 -5.00 -5.33
C THR A 187 9.79 -4.79 -3.82
N LYS A 188 10.39 -3.68 -3.38
CA LYS A 188 10.68 -3.43 -1.96
C LYS A 188 9.43 -3.00 -1.21
N SER A 189 9.46 -3.24 0.09
CA SER A 189 8.27 -3.14 0.93
C SER A 189 8.44 -2.23 2.14
N VAL A 190 7.32 -1.69 2.63
CA VAL A 190 7.17 -1.30 4.02
C VAL A 190 6.05 -2.12 4.65
N GLU A 191 6.32 -2.72 5.81
CA GLU A 191 5.33 -3.47 6.59
C GLU A 191 4.90 -2.70 7.84
N PHE A 192 3.62 -2.37 7.94
CA PHE A 192 3.02 -1.72 9.09
C PHE A 192 2.56 -2.76 10.10
N LEU A 193 3.25 -2.79 11.25
CA LEU A 193 3.05 -3.79 12.30
C LEU A 193 2.03 -3.33 13.34
N SER A 194 1.93 -2.03 13.57
CA SER A 194 1.08 -1.43 14.59
C SER A 194 -0.19 -0.80 14.00
N ASN A 195 -1.08 -0.35 14.87
CA ASN A 195 -2.17 0.53 14.48
C ASN A 195 -1.60 1.82 13.88
N VAL A 196 -2.11 2.27 12.74
CA VAL A 196 -1.65 3.49 12.07
C VAL A 196 -2.82 4.22 11.46
N GLY A 197 -2.80 5.55 11.52
CA GLY A 197 -3.82 6.38 10.90
C GLY A 197 -3.28 7.54 10.09
N VAL A 198 -3.94 7.80 8.97
CA VAL A 198 -3.72 8.95 8.09
C VAL A 198 -5.00 9.76 8.01
N SER A 199 -4.95 11.06 8.28
CA SER A 199 -6.19 11.83 8.48
C SER A 199 -6.88 12.30 7.18
N ASP A 200 -6.22 12.21 6.02
CA ASP A 200 -6.76 12.49 4.68
C ASP A 200 -6.37 11.36 3.71
N GLU A 201 -5.36 11.54 2.86
CA GLU A 201 -5.10 10.73 1.67
C GLU A 201 -3.81 9.92 1.79
N VAL A 202 -3.83 8.67 1.33
CA VAL A 202 -2.66 7.79 1.24
C VAL A 202 -2.36 7.52 -0.22
N MET A 203 -1.12 7.76 -0.63
CA MET A 203 -0.65 7.51 -1.98
C MET A 203 0.45 6.46 -1.95
N LEU A 204 0.09 5.23 -2.30
CA LEU A 204 1.04 4.17 -2.63
C LEU A 204 1.47 4.34 -4.07
N GLN A 205 2.57 5.05 -4.24
CA GLN A 205 3.12 5.48 -5.52
C GLN A 205 3.81 4.33 -6.26
N HIS A 206 4.59 3.53 -5.54
CA HIS A 206 5.31 2.39 -6.12
C HIS A 206 5.77 1.43 -5.01
N GLY A 207 6.04 0.17 -5.39
CA GLY A 207 6.49 -0.88 -4.50
C GLY A 207 5.39 -1.33 -3.55
N LYS A 208 5.76 -1.97 -2.43
CA LYS A 208 4.79 -2.73 -1.62
C LYS A 208 4.50 -2.06 -0.27
N CYS A 209 3.22 -1.91 0.05
CA CYS A 209 2.71 -1.57 1.37
C CYS A 209 2.06 -2.81 1.97
N ILE A 210 2.61 -3.35 3.05
CA ILE A 210 2.10 -4.53 3.74
C ILE A 210 1.43 -4.09 5.04
N ILE A 211 0.19 -4.50 5.25
CA ILE A 211 -0.58 -4.20 6.45
C ILE A 211 -0.71 -5.48 7.28
N SER A 212 -0.01 -5.51 8.42
CA SER A 212 -0.08 -6.60 9.41
C SER A 212 -0.79 -6.17 10.70
N GLY A 213 -0.87 -4.86 10.97
CA GLY A 213 -1.71 -4.26 12.02
C GLY A 213 -3.07 -3.76 11.50
N ASP A 214 -3.63 -2.74 12.15
CA ASP A 214 -4.83 -2.02 11.70
C ASP A 214 -4.43 -0.66 11.09
N PHE A 215 -4.62 -0.50 9.78
CA PHE A 215 -4.28 0.71 9.04
C PHE A 215 -5.55 1.47 8.65
N ARG A 216 -5.67 2.71 9.12
CA ARG A 216 -6.85 3.54 8.87
C ARG A 216 -6.56 4.85 8.15
N PHE A 217 -7.51 5.34 7.36
CA PHE A 217 -7.33 6.55 6.55
C PHE A 217 -8.61 7.40 6.42
N SER A 218 -8.51 8.63 5.90
CA SER A 218 -9.63 9.52 5.55
C SER A 218 -10.60 9.81 6.72
N GLY A 219 -10.17 10.60 7.71
CA GLY A 219 -10.94 10.85 8.93
C GLY A 219 -11.22 12.32 9.26
N ALA A 220 -10.24 13.22 9.18
CA ALA A 220 -10.37 14.57 9.75
C ALA A 220 -11.07 15.59 8.84
N THR A 221 -10.99 15.40 7.52
CA THR A 221 -11.52 16.33 6.52
C THR A 221 -12.81 15.84 5.86
N ASN A 222 -13.24 14.61 6.19
CA ASN A 222 -14.21 13.82 5.43
C ASN A 222 -13.87 13.71 3.93
N LYS A 223 -12.57 13.75 3.64
CA LYS A 223 -11.98 13.70 2.30
C LYS A 223 -10.74 12.82 2.42
N GLY A 224 -10.50 11.99 1.42
CA GLY A 224 -9.34 11.11 1.41
C GLY A 224 -9.66 9.76 0.79
N ALA A 225 -8.66 9.13 0.23
CA ALA A 225 -8.71 7.78 -0.30
C ALA A 225 -7.36 7.12 -0.08
N PHE A 226 -7.34 5.79 -0.15
CA PHE A 226 -6.13 5.03 -0.35
C PHE A 226 -5.96 4.78 -1.85
N GLU A 227 -4.93 5.39 -2.43
CA GLU A 227 -4.65 5.35 -3.86
C GLU A 227 -3.43 4.47 -4.12
N VAL A 228 -3.63 3.40 -4.88
CA VAL A 228 -2.57 2.50 -5.34
C VAL A 228 -2.33 2.80 -6.81
N TYR A 229 -1.18 3.40 -7.09
CA TYR A 229 -0.76 3.80 -8.44
C TYR A 229 -0.02 2.67 -9.18
N ASP A 230 0.41 2.95 -10.41
CA ASP A 230 1.15 2.03 -11.29
C ASP A 230 2.38 1.42 -10.58
N GLY A 231 2.41 0.09 -10.48
CA GLY A 231 3.47 -0.66 -9.81
C GLY A 231 3.37 -0.69 -8.27
N GLY A 232 2.33 -0.08 -7.68
CA GLY A 232 2.03 -0.17 -6.26
C GLY A 232 1.33 -1.48 -5.89
N ILE A 233 1.73 -2.10 -4.78
CA ILE A 233 1.14 -3.33 -4.24
C ILE A 233 0.66 -3.06 -2.81
N LEU A 234 -0.65 -3.00 -2.60
CA LEU A 234 -1.25 -3.03 -1.28
C LEU A 234 -1.50 -4.49 -0.88
N GLU A 235 -0.82 -4.94 0.17
CA GLU A 235 -0.99 -6.28 0.74
C GLU A 235 -1.58 -6.21 2.14
N ILE A 236 -2.58 -7.04 2.43
CA ILE A 236 -3.09 -7.26 3.78
C ILE A 236 -2.66 -8.66 4.22
N GLN A 237 -1.95 -8.76 5.34
CA GLN A 237 -1.46 -10.02 5.90
C GLN A 237 -2.45 -10.61 6.91
N SER A 238 -2.21 -11.85 7.34
CA SER A 238 -2.97 -12.55 8.40
C SER A 238 -3.25 -11.62 9.59
N GLY A 239 -4.52 -11.50 9.99
CA GLY A 239 -4.95 -10.64 11.09
C GLY A 239 -4.94 -9.13 10.79
N GLY A 240 -4.33 -8.72 9.68
CA GLY A 240 -4.25 -7.34 9.24
C GLY A 240 -5.62 -6.78 8.85
N ARG A 241 -5.82 -5.49 9.10
CA ARG A 241 -7.03 -4.75 8.76
C ARG A 241 -6.68 -3.45 8.06
N ILE A 242 -7.41 -3.14 6.99
CA ILE A 242 -7.44 -1.80 6.42
C ILE A 242 -8.86 -1.25 6.45
N ALA A 243 -9.03 0.02 6.82
CA ALA A 243 -10.34 0.64 6.93
C ALA A 243 -10.29 2.17 6.71
N PRO A 244 -11.30 2.79 6.07
CA PRO A 244 -11.48 4.24 6.22
C PRO A 244 -12.01 4.55 7.63
N PHE A 245 -11.84 5.79 8.08
CA PHE A 245 -12.45 6.26 9.34
C PHE A 245 -13.91 6.67 9.18
N ILE A 246 -14.36 6.99 7.97
CA ILE A 246 -15.69 7.54 7.70
C ILE A 246 -16.47 6.65 6.74
N ASN A 247 -17.78 6.62 6.94
CA ASN A 247 -18.69 5.81 6.13
C ASN A 247 -18.91 6.50 4.78
N ASP A 248 -19.09 7.82 4.76
CA ASP A 248 -19.33 8.60 3.54
C ASP A 248 -18.08 9.38 3.09
N ASN A 249 -17.73 9.29 1.81
CA ASN A 249 -16.68 10.14 1.26
C ASN A 249 -17.29 11.38 0.61
N ARG A 250 -17.10 12.56 1.18
CA ARG A 250 -17.66 13.82 0.63
C ARG A 250 -17.05 14.22 -0.71
N LYS A 251 -15.94 13.60 -1.13
CA LYS A 251 -15.39 13.76 -2.49
C LYS A 251 -16.13 12.88 -3.52
N ALA A 252 -17.07 12.02 -3.14
CA ALA A 252 -17.67 11.06 -4.08
C ALA A 252 -16.59 10.23 -4.84
N VAL A 253 -15.49 9.91 -4.16
CA VAL A 253 -14.43 9.01 -4.63
C VAL A 253 -14.50 7.73 -3.80
N TYR A 254 -14.05 6.61 -4.36
CA TYR A 254 -13.93 5.35 -3.63
C TYR A 254 -12.99 5.47 -2.43
N ASN A 255 -13.21 4.64 -1.40
CA ASN A 255 -12.33 4.62 -0.24
C ASN A 255 -10.95 4.09 -0.65
N ILE A 256 -10.91 3.04 -1.48
CA ILE A 256 -9.68 2.50 -2.04
C ILE A 256 -9.77 2.49 -3.56
N ASN A 257 -8.72 2.97 -4.22
CA ASN A 257 -8.58 3.01 -5.66
C ASN A 257 -7.32 2.26 -6.04
N ILE A 258 -7.48 1.20 -6.84
CA ILE A 258 -6.38 0.47 -7.46
C ILE A 258 -6.34 0.87 -8.92
N TYR A 259 -5.37 1.71 -9.26
CA TYR A 259 -5.18 2.22 -10.61
C TYR A 259 -4.47 1.18 -11.50
N ARG A 260 -4.30 1.49 -12.78
CA ARG A 260 -3.69 0.59 -13.76
C ARG A 260 -2.35 0.04 -13.24
N ASN A 261 -2.14 -1.27 -13.40
CA ASN A 261 -0.99 -2.03 -12.89
C ASN A 261 -0.80 -2.03 -11.36
N GLY A 262 -1.69 -1.38 -10.61
CA GLY A 262 -1.75 -1.51 -9.16
C GLY A 262 -2.27 -2.88 -8.75
N VAL A 263 -1.87 -3.35 -7.57
CA VAL A 263 -2.29 -4.63 -7.02
C VAL A 263 -2.88 -4.44 -5.63
N LEU A 264 -4.05 -5.02 -5.40
CA LEU A 264 -4.54 -5.34 -4.07
C LEU A 264 -4.39 -6.84 -3.85
N GLN A 265 -3.74 -7.24 -2.77
CA GLN A 265 -3.67 -8.66 -2.42
C GLN A 265 -3.90 -8.91 -0.94
N ALA A 266 -4.42 -10.09 -0.63
CA ALA A 266 -4.47 -10.61 0.72
C ALA A 266 -3.57 -11.84 0.80
N GLY A 267 -2.60 -11.81 1.72
CA GLY A 267 -1.46 -12.71 1.70
C GLY A 267 -0.57 -12.52 0.46
N SER A 268 0.43 -13.39 0.34
CA SER A 268 1.32 -13.53 -0.81
C SER A 268 1.64 -15.02 -1.05
N PRO A 269 2.21 -15.40 -2.20
CA PRO A 269 2.69 -16.77 -2.41
C PRO A 269 3.62 -17.27 -1.30
N GLU A 270 4.48 -16.38 -0.76
CA GLU A 270 5.48 -16.72 0.26
C GLU A 270 4.92 -16.64 1.70
N ARG A 271 3.94 -15.77 1.94
CA ARG A 271 3.17 -15.65 3.19
C ARG A 271 1.67 -15.70 2.89
N PRO A 272 1.10 -16.89 2.64
CA PRO A 272 -0.33 -17.03 2.46
C PRO A 272 -1.06 -16.75 3.78
N LEU A 273 -2.32 -16.31 3.69
CA LEU A 273 -3.17 -16.12 4.86
C LEU A 273 -3.31 -17.42 5.64
N THR A 274 -3.15 -17.30 6.95
CA THR A 274 -3.34 -18.38 7.95
C THR A 274 -4.55 -18.12 8.85
N GLU A 275 -5.06 -16.89 8.84
CA GLU A 275 -6.31 -16.46 9.45
C GLU A 275 -6.93 -15.36 8.57
N ASP A 276 -8.14 -14.91 8.92
CA ASP A 276 -8.82 -13.88 8.14
C ASP A 276 -8.03 -12.56 8.15
N ALA A 277 -7.95 -11.92 6.97
CA ALA A 277 -7.52 -10.54 6.78
C ALA A 277 -8.75 -9.69 6.45
N THR A 278 -8.79 -8.42 6.88
CA THR A 278 -10.00 -7.60 6.76
C THR A 278 -9.80 -6.38 5.87
N LEU A 279 -10.61 -6.29 4.81
CA LEU A 279 -10.85 -5.09 4.03
C LEU A 279 -12.18 -4.48 4.46
N ALA A 280 -12.14 -3.52 5.38
CA ALA A 280 -13.33 -2.77 5.78
C ALA A 280 -13.46 -1.52 4.93
N LEU A 281 -14.67 -1.22 4.49
CA LEU A 281 -14.97 -0.14 3.55
C LEU A 281 -16.04 0.80 4.12
N GLY A 282 -16.04 2.04 3.68
CA GLY A 282 -17.15 2.95 3.89
C GLY A 282 -18.23 2.69 2.85
N PHE A 283 -19.45 3.16 3.12
CA PHE A 283 -20.51 3.23 2.12
C PHE A 283 -21.34 4.51 2.26
N ALA A 284 -21.81 5.03 1.12
CA ALA A 284 -22.86 6.03 1.06
C ALA A 284 -24.13 5.40 0.45
N VAL A 285 -25.29 6.01 0.68
CA VAL A 285 -26.51 5.65 -0.08
C VAL A 285 -26.24 5.98 -1.55
N ASN A 286 -26.16 4.94 -2.39
CA ASN A 286 -25.65 5.09 -3.74
C ASN A 286 -26.76 5.55 -4.71
N ASP A 287 -27.02 6.85 -4.69
CA ASP A 287 -27.87 7.58 -5.65
C ASP A 287 -27.18 7.81 -7.02
N LYS A 288 -25.86 7.56 -7.12
CA LYS A 288 -25.07 7.64 -8.36
C LYS A 288 -23.99 6.55 -8.37
N PRO A 289 -23.77 5.79 -9.46
CA PRO A 289 -22.61 4.89 -9.58
C PRO A 289 -21.31 5.64 -9.23
N GLY A 290 -20.40 5.07 -8.43
CA GLY A 290 -19.08 5.67 -8.18
C GLY A 290 -18.72 6.20 -6.80
N ARG A 291 -19.59 6.09 -5.77
CA ARG A 291 -19.45 6.91 -4.55
C ARG A 291 -18.73 6.28 -3.36
N SER A 292 -18.53 4.96 -3.31
CA SER A 292 -18.00 4.32 -2.10
C SER A 292 -17.48 2.92 -2.31
N GLY A 293 -16.60 2.48 -1.40
CA GLY A 293 -16.05 1.12 -1.36
C GLY A 293 -14.71 1.02 -2.08
N LEU A 294 -14.65 0.14 -3.09
CA LEU A 294 -13.42 -0.19 -3.82
C LEU A 294 -13.59 0.05 -5.33
N TYR A 295 -12.59 0.67 -5.93
CA TYR A 295 -12.42 0.72 -7.37
C TYR A 295 -11.12 0.03 -7.76
N ALA A 296 -11.21 -0.87 -8.73
CA ALA A 296 -10.07 -1.53 -9.35
C ALA A 296 -10.16 -1.29 -10.87
N ALA A 297 -9.28 -0.43 -11.35
CA ALA A 297 -9.22 -0.01 -12.74
C ALA A 297 -8.88 -1.18 -13.66
N LEU A 298 -9.16 -1.00 -14.93
CA LEU A 298 -8.73 -1.93 -15.96
C LEU A 298 -7.19 -2.08 -15.99
N GLY A 299 -6.72 -3.33 -16.03
CA GLY A 299 -5.29 -3.65 -15.89
C GLY A 299 -4.73 -3.61 -14.47
N SER A 300 -5.56 -3.32 -13.46
CA SER A 300 -5.21 -3.60 -12.05
C SER A 300 -5.41 -5.08 -11.71
N PHE A 301 -4.89 -5.50 -10.56
CA PHE A 301 -5.00 -6.89 -10.10
C PHE A 301 -5.57 -6.98 -8.70
N ILE A 302 -6.44 -7.97 -8.48
CA ILE A 302 -6.82 -8.41 -7.13
C ILE A 302 -6.50 -9.88 -6.97
N ARG A 303 -5.81 -10.24 -5.87
CA ARG A 303 -5.37 -11.61 -5.57
C ARG A 303 -5.61 -11.98 -4.12
N VAL A 304 -5.90 -13.26 -3.88
CA VAL A 304 -5.93 -13.83 -2.54
C VAL A 304 -5.07 -15.07 -2.51
N TYR A 305 -4.14 -15.10 -1.55
CA TYR A 305 -3.25 -16.22 -1.28
C TYR A 305 -3.59 -16.73 0.11
N SER A 306 -4.19 -17.91 0.18
CA SER A 306 -4.65 -18.50 1.43
C SER A 306 -4.11 -19.91 1.60
N ALA A 307 -3.68 -20.24 2.82
CA ALA A 307 -3.26 -21.58 3.19
C ALA A 307 -4.47 -22.53 3.31
N ASP A 308 -5.61 -22.01 3.75
CA ASP A 308 -6.90 -22.70 3.77
C ASP A 308 -8.01 -21.69 3.42
N PRO A 309 -8.46 -21.63 2.15
CA PRO A 309 -9.41 -20.61 1.69
C PRO A 309 -10.80 -20.72 2.33
N ARG A 310 -11.08 -21.77 3.13
CA ARG A 310 -12.32 -21.88 3.91
C ARG A 310 -12.21 -21.26 5.31
N ARG A 311 -10.99 -21.04 5.81
CA ARG A 311 -10.71 -20.59 7.19
C ARG A 311 -9.86 -19.33 7.29
N ALA A 312 -9.04 -19.05 6.28
CA ALA A 312 -8.16 -17.90 6.21
C ALA A 312 -8.49 -17.09 4.96
N ARG A 313 -9.40 -16.13 5.09
CA ARG A 313 -10.04 -15.45 3.96
C ARG A 313 -9.68 -13.98 3.93
N LEU A 314 -9.84 -13.37 2.77
CA LEU A 314 -10.09 -11.94 2.73
C LEU A 314 -11.55 -11.67 3.08
N VAL A 315 -11.79 -11.01 4.20
CA VAL A 315 -13.13 -10.55 4.61
C VAL A 315 -13.33 -9.12 4.11
N VAL A 316 -14.23 -8.95 3.15
CA VAL A 316 -14.64 -7.64 2.64
C VAL A 316 -15.92 -7.23 3.35
N THR A 317 -15.91 -6.13 4.08
CA THR A 317 -17.05 -5.70 4.91
C THR A 317 -17.16 -4.19 5.00
N SER A 318 -18.16 -3.70 5.75
CA SER A 318 -18.33 -2.29 6.07
C SER A 318 -17.78 -1.97 7.46
N ILE A 319 -17.23 -0.77 7.65
CA ILE A 319 -16.90 -0.25 8.99
C ILE A 319 -18.15 -0.13 9.88
N THR A 320 -19.33 0.04 9.30
CA THR A 320 -20.60 0.07 10.04
C THR A 320 -20.99 -1.31 10.58
N ALA A 321 -20.49 -2.39 9.98
CA ALA A 321 -20.77 -3.74 10.45
C ALA A 321 -20.10 -4.04 11.81
N ASP A 322 -19.09 -3.26 12.18
CA ASP A 322 -18.32 -3.35 13.42
C ASP A 322 -18.88 -2.37 14.46
N LYS A 323 -19.57 -2.90 15.48
CA LYS A 323 -20.27 -2.12 16.51
C LYS A 323 -19.38 -1.20 17.34
N ASP A 324 -18.09 -1.52 17.43
CA ASP A 324 -17.13 -0.77 18.24
C ASP A 324 -16.28 0.15 17.36
N PHE A 325 -16.57 0.22 16.06
CA PHE A 325 -15.84 1.09 15.16
C PHE A 325 -16.06 2.57 15.49
N VAL A 326 -14.94 3.28 15.58
CA VAL A 326 -14.85 4.70 15.89
C VAL A 326 -14.17 5.43 14.74
N ASP A 327 -14.73 6.58 14.39
CA ASP A 327 -14.20 7.42 13.31
C ASP A 327 -12.98 8.26 13.74
N GLY A 328 -12.45 9.06 12.82
CA GLY A 328 -11.28 9.91 13.05
C GLY A 328 -11.47 10.98 14.14
N GLN A 329 -12.71 11.20 14.57
CA GLN A 329 -13.08 12.12 15.65
C GLN A 329 -13.38 11.38 16.98
N GLY A 330 -13.33 10.04 16.99
CA GLY A 330 -13.68 9.23 18.15
C GLY A 330 -15.19 8.98 18.32
N ARG A 331 -16.00 9.27 17.29
CA ARG A 331 -17.44 9.00 17.32
C ARG A 331 -17.72 7.57 16.88
N LYS A 332 -18.64 6.88 17.56
CA LYS A 332 -19.10 5.55 17.13
C LYS A 332 -19.85 5.66 15.81
N VAL A 333 -19.50 4.83 14.85
CA VAL A 333 -20.14 4.76 13.52
C VAL A 333 -20.67 3.37 13.17
N GLY A 334 -20.43 2.39 14.06
CA GLY A 334 -20.89 1.01 13.94
C GLY A 334 -22.33 0.80 14.41
N ASP A 335 -23.07 -0.04 13.68
CA ASP A 335 -24.35 -0.60 14.11
C ASP A 335 -24.41 -2.10 13.73
N ARG A 336 -24.43 -2.97 14.76
CA ARG A 336 -24.45 -4.42 14.58
C ARG A 336 -25.74 -4.91 13.91
N SER A 337 -26.84 -4.21 14.13
CA SER A 337 -28.18 -4.58 13.67
C SER A 337 -28.41 -4.17 12.22
N GLU A 338 -27.67 -3.17 11.74
CA GLU A 338 -27.77 -2.64 10.41
C GLU A 338 -27.28 -3.67 9.37
N ARG A 339 -27.98 -3.74 8.24
CA ARG A 339 -27.67 -4.59 7.10
C ARG A 339 -27.74 -3.77 5.82
N ALA A 340 -27.05 -4.21 4.79
CA ALA A 340 -27.22 -3.64 3.46
C ALA A 340 -28.68 -3.86 2.98
N LYS A 341 -29.23 -2.88 2.27
CA LYS A 341 -30.59 -2.92 1.73
C LYS A 341 -30.69 -2.01 0.52
N GLY A 342 -31.18 -2.52 -0.61
CA GLY A 342 -31.21 -1.74 -1.85
C GLY A 342 -29.82 -1.22 -2.21
N ASN A 343 -29.73 0.08 -2.50
CA ASN A 343 -28.49 0.79 -2.83
C ASN A 343 -27.66 1.23 -1.61
N LYS A 344 -28.03 0.80 -0.40
CA LYS A 344 -27.29 1.08 0.83
C LYS A 344 -26.43 -0.13 1.19
N GLY A 345 -25.11 0.01 1.05
CA GLY A 345 -24.13 -1.03 1.36
C GLY A 345 -22.82 -0.82 0.61
N VAL A 346 -21.85 -1.70 0.83
CA VAL A 346 -20.56 -1.66 0.13
C VAL A 346 -20.76 -1.90 -1.35
N MET A 347 -20.06 -1.11 -2.16
CA MET A 347 -20.01 -1.26 -3.62
C MET A 347 -18.58 -1.36 -4.11
N LEU A 348 -18.36 -2.23 -5.09
CA LEU A 348 -17.09 -2.55 -5.69
C LEU A 348 -17.24 -2.37 -7.21
N GLN A 349 -16.32 -1.65 -7.84
CA GLN A 349 -16.17 -1.64 -9.29
C GLN A 349 -14.86 -2.31 -9.65
N LEU A 350 -14.97 -3.51 -10.20
CA LEU A 350 -13.85 -4.40 -10.47
C LEU A 350 -13.69 -4.58 -11.98
N ALA A 351 -12.95 -3.66 -12.59
CA ALA A 351 -12.62 -3.70 -14.01
C ALA A 351 -11.28 -4.41 -14.30
N GLY A 352 -10.45 -4.59 -13.28
CA GLY A 352 -9.15 -5.27 -13.39
C GLY A 352 -9.26 -6.78 -13.53
N ASP A 353 -8.09 -7.43 -13.56
CA ASP A 353 -7.97 -8.89 -13.45
C ASP A 353 -8.16 -9.28 -11.98
N VAL A 354 -9.33 -9.81 -11.66
CA VAL A 354 -9.72 -10.18 -10.30
C VAL A 354 -9.79 -11.70 -10.18
N LYS A 355 -8.88 -12.28 -9.40
CA LYS A 355 -8.83 -13.71 -9.11
C LYS A 355 -9.00 -13.92 -7.62
N LEU A 356 -10.21 -14.33 -7.24
CA LEU A 356 -10.55 -14.56 -5.84
C LEU A 356 -10.54 -16.05 -5.54
N ASN A 357 -9.80 -16.42 -4.51
CA ASN A 357 -9.82 -17.76 -3.92
C ASN A 357 -9.78 -17.64 -2.39
N GLY A 358 -10.93 -17.77 -1.73
CA GLY A 358 -11.07 -17.59 -0.28
C GLY A 358 -11.44 -16.16 0.10
N VAL A 359 -12.64 -15.73 -0.30
CA VAL A 359 -13.17 -14.39 0.03
C VAL A 359 -14.53 -14.53 0.71
N HIS A 360 -14.72 -13.76 1.77
CA HIS A 360 -16.02 -13.58 2.39
C HIS A 360 -16.47 -12.14 2.20
N PHE A 361 -17.50 -11.95 1.39
CA PHE A 361 -18.16 -10.65 1.23
C PHE A 361 -19.27 -10.54 2.26
N ASP A 362 -19.27 -9.47 3.04
CA ASP A 362 -20.38 -9.11 3.92
C ASP A 362 -20.77 -7.65 3.67
N TYR A 363 -22.01 -7.30 3.97
CA TYR A 363 -22.50 -5.92 3.83
C TYR A 363 -22.52 -5.36 2.40
N ILE A 364 -22.61 -6.21 1.38
CA ILE A 364 -22.69 -5.81 -0.03
C ILE A 364 -24.11 -5.31 -0.39
N ALA A 365 -24.19 -4.18 -1.09
CA ALA A 365 -25.46 -3.64 -1.62
C ALA A 365 -26.04 -4.52 -2.75
N GLU A 366 -27.31 -4.32 -3.10
CA GLU A 366 -27.85 -4.89 -4.34
C GLU A 366 -27.07 -4.33 -5.54
N ASN A 367 -26.69 -5.21 -6.47
CA ASN A 367 -25.80 -4.89 -7.59
C ASN A 367 -24.48 -4.26 -7.13
N GLY A 368 -24.03 -4.58 -5.91
CA GLY A 368 -22.88 -3.97 -5.26
C GLY A 368 -21.56 -4.32 -5.91
N ILE A 369 -21.42 -5.49 -6.56
CA ILE A 369 -20.19 -5.93 -7.22
C ILE A 369 -20.35 -5.78 -8.73
N GLY A 370 -19.84 -4.68 -9.27
CA GLY A 370 -19.83 -4.41 -10.70
C GLY A 370 -18.57 -5.00 -11.35
N LEU A 371 -18.73 -5.94 -12.28
CA LEU A 371 -17.64 -6.56 -13.03
C LEU A 371 -17.59 -6.07 -14.47
N PHE A 372 -16.40 -5.82 -15.01
CA PHE A 372 -16.27 -5.48 -16.44
C PHE A 372 -16.69 -6.65 -17.35
N ASP A 373 -16.15 -7.84 -17.05
CA ASP A 373 -16.60 -9.11 -17.58
C ASP A 373 -17.39 -9.85 -16.48
N GLU A 374 -18.69 -9.93 -16.63
CA GLU A 374 -19.58 -10.54 -15.62
C GLU A 374 -19.33 -12.04 -15.47
N ASP A 375 -18.91 -12.71 -16.55
CA ASP A 375 -18.64 -14.15 -16.54
C ASP A 375 -17.39 -14.50 -15.73
N SER A 376 -16.47 -13.54 -15.52
CA SER A 376 -15.28 -13.71 -14.67
C SER A 376 -15.60 -14.08 -13.22
N PHE A 377 -16.84 -13.83 -12.77
CA PHE A 377 -17.33 -14.28 -11.47
C PHE A 377 -17.27 -15.81 -11.33
N HIS A 378 -17.52 -16.55 -12.42
CA HIS A 378 -17.53 -18.01 -12.42
C HIS A 378 -16.13 -18.63 -12.22
N ASP A 379 -15.08 -17.86 -12.43
CA ASP A 379 -13.69 -18.28 -12.17
C ASP A 379 -13.30 -18.12 -10.70
N TRP A 380 -14.14 -17.49 -9.88
CA TRP A 380 -13.86 -17.28 -8.47
C TRP A 380 -14.13 -18.55 -7.66
N ASN A 381 -13.23 -18.83 -6.72
CA ASN A 381 -13.27 -20.04 -5.90
C ASN A 381 -13.42 -19.70 -4.42
N ASN A 382 -14.13 -20.54 -3.66
CA ASN A 382 -14.31 -20.37 -2.21
C ASN A 382 -14.79 -18.95 -1.84
N VAL A 383 -15.72 -18.40 -2.63
CA VAL A 383 -16.38 -17.11 -2.35
C VAL A 383 -17.67 -17.36 -1.61
N SER A 384 -17.95 -16.53 -0.61
CA SER A 384 -19.17 -16.62 0.20
C SER A 384 -19.74 -15.25 0.52
N PHE A 385 -21.06 -15.18 0.68
CA PHE A 385 -21.79 -13.95 1.02
C PHE A 385 -22.40 -14.06 2.43
N GLY A 386 -22.10 -13.08 3.25
CA GLY A 386 -22.55 -12.97 4.63
C GLY A 386 -24.00 -12.49 4.72
N SER A 387 -24.61 -12.74 5.88
CA SER A 387 -26.02 -12.43 6.09
C SER A 387 -26.34 -10.93 6.05
N LYS A 388 -25.34 -10.03 6.18
CA LYS A 388 -25.58 -8.59 6.14
C LYS A 388 -25.58 -8.01 4.73
N CYS A 389 -25.31 -8.83 3.70
CA CYS A 389 -25.53 -8.44 2.30
C CYS A 389 -27.03 -8.17 2.05
N ALA A 390 -27.32 -7.34 1.05
CA ALA A 390 -28.68 -6.95 0.70
C ALA A 390 -29.51 -8.12 0.12
N SER A 391 -28.84 -9.11 -0.44
CA SER A 391 -29.43 -10.39 -0.87
C SER A 391 -28.56 -11.56 -0.42
N ARG A 392 -29.17 -12.75 -0.37
CA ARG A 392 -28.47 -14.05 -0.21
C ARG A 392 -28.12 -14.69 -1.55
N SER A 393 -28.68 -14.19 -2.66
CA SER A 393 -28.40 -14.66 -4.01
C SER A 393 -27.26 -13.83 -4.59
N GLU A 394 -26.22 -14.51 -5.08
CA GLU A 394 -25.09 -13.86 -5.77
C GLU A 394 -25.53 -13.06 -7.01
N ARG A 395 -26.58 -13.53 -7.72
CA ARG A 395 -27.12 -12.86 -8.91
C ARG A 395 -27.74 -11.49 -8.62
N ASP A 396 -28.10 -11.22 -7.37
CA ASP A 396 -28.64 -9.93 -6.95
C ASP A 396 -27.53 -8.99 -6.44
N LEU A 397 -26.32 -9.51 -6.23
CA LEU A 397 -25.18 -8.78 -5.68
C LEU A 397 -24.14 -8.46 -6.77
N VAL A 398 -23.97 -9.38 -7.72
CA VAL A 398 -23.04 -9.26 -8.85
C VAL A 398 -23.79 -8.75 -10.07
N THR A 399 -23.20 -7.80 -10.78
CA THR A 399 -23.79 -7.21 -11.99
C THR A 399 -22.70 -6.86 -12.99
N LYS A 400 -23.06 -6.79 -14.27
CA LYS A 400 -22.26 -6.07 -15.26
C LYS A 400 -22.04 -4.62 -14.86
N MET A 401 -20.78 -4.18 -14.88
CA MET A 401 -20.39 -2.82 -14.57
C MET A 401 -21.06 -1.81 -15.50
N LYS A 402 -21.80 -0.86 -14.92
CA LYS A 402 -22.48 0.22 -15.65
C LYS A 402 -21.60 1.45 -15.91
N ALA A 403 -20.53 1.61 -15.12
CA ALA A 403 -19.59 2.72 -15.25
C ALA A 403 -18.52 2.44 -16.30
N ASP A 404 -17.89 3.49 -16.84
CA ASP A 404 -16.74 3.34 -17.74
C ASP A 404 -15.54 2.80 -16.95
N PRO A 405 -14.99 1.63 -17.32
CA PRO A 405 -13.91 0.95 -16.60
C PRO A 405 -12.56 1.71 -16.60
N ASN A 406 -12.42 2.76 -17.41
CA ASN A 406 -11.24 3.63 -17.45
C ASN A 406 -11.47 4.99 -16.77
N SER A 407 -12.62 5.16 -16.13
CA SER A 407 -12.98 6.38 -15.44
C SER A 407 -13.09 6.11 -13.94
N TYR A 408 -12.60 7.06 -13.16
CA TYR A 408 -12.93 7.13 -11.74
C TYR A 408 -13.79 8.38 -11.51
N TYR A 409 -14.65 8.34 -10.50
CA TYR A 409 -15.41 9.52 -10.10
C TYR A 409 -14.54 10.44 -9.26
N HIS A 410 -14.54 11.72 -9.58
CA HIS A 410 -13.80 12.74 -8.84
C HIS A 410 -14.73 13.53 -7.90
N GLY A 411 -14.10 14.25 -6.95
CA GLY A 411 -14.61 15.26 -6.00
C GLY A 411 -15.92 16.01 -6.32
N ARG A 412 -16.22 16.21 -7.60
CA ARG A 412 -17.31 17.03 -8.11
C ARG A 412 -18.44 16.20 -8.76
N GLY A 413 -18.35 14.86 -8.66
CA GLY A 413 -19.29 13.92 -9.26
C GLY A 413 -19.13 13.76 -10.77
N ASP A 414 -18.06 14.32 -11.36
CA ASP A 414 -17.67 14.13 -12.73
C ASP A 414 -16.70 12.95 -12.86
N GLN A 415 -16.80 12.21 -13.97
CA GLN A 415 -15.84 11.18 -14.31
C GLN A 415 -14.53 11.85 -14.77
N LYS A 416 -13.41 11.32 -14.30
CA LYS A 416 -12.06 11.73 -14.70
C LYS A 416 -11.30 10.53 -15.26
N SER A 417 -10.37 10.81 -16.16
CA SER A 417 -9.50 9.81 -16.79
C SER A 417 -8.60 9.25 -15.71
N GLU A 418 -8.72 7.97 -15.43
CA GLU A 418 -7.74 7.24 -14.61
C GLU A 418 -6.35 7.38 -15.24
N TYR A 419 -6.24 7.16 -16.54
CA TYR A 419 -4.99 7.29 -17.27
C TYR A 419 -4.35 8.69 -17.13
N GLY A 420 -5.15 9.76 -17.22
CA GLY A 420 -4.66 11.13 -17.05
C GLY A 420 -4.15 11.43 -15.64
N LEU A 421 -4.72 10.80 -14.60
CA LEU A 421 -4.16 10.84 -13.25
C LEU A 421 -2.87 10.03 -13.17
N THR A 422 -2.87 8.81 -13.69
CA THR A 422 -1.72 7.90 -13.67
C THR A 422 -0.53 8.54 -14.37
N LEU A 423 -0.71 9.21 -15.51
CA LEU A 423 0.36 9.97 -16.16
C LEU A 423 0.89 11.14 -15.31
N LYS A 424 0.03 11.88 -14.61
CA LYS A 424 0.48 12.97 -13.73
C LYS A 424 1.23 12.45 -12.52
N ALA A 425 0.71 11.37 -11.92
CA ALA A 425 1.36 10.67 -10.82
C ALA A 425 2.72 10.13 -11.29
N VAL A 426 2.77 9.40 -12.40
CA VAL A 426 3.99 8.87 -13.01
C VAL A 426 4.97 9.97 -13.39
N SER A 427 4.53 11.11 -13.93
CA SER A 427 5.41 12.24 -14.23
C SER A 427 6.03 12.83 -12.96
N SER A 428 5.24 13.00 -11.90
CA SER A 428 5.73 13.45 -10.58
C SER A 428 6.68 12.41 -9.97
N MET A 429 6.35 11.12 -10.11
CA MET A 429 7.18 10.01 -9.67
C MET A 429 8.47 9.91 -10.48
N ASN A 430 8.46 10.17 -11.78
CA ASN A 430 9.64 10.08 -12.65
C ASN A 430 10.72 11.09 -12.28
N GLN A 431 10.34 12.26 -11.77
CA GLN A 431 11.31 13.20 -11.21
C GLN A 431 12.04 12.61 -9.98
N HIS A 432 11.37 11.73 -9.23
CA HIS A 432 11.90 11.10 -8.03
C HIS A 432 12.58 9.77 -8.32
N LEU A 433 11.90 8.84 -9.00
CA LEU A 433 12.40 7.53 -9.44
C LEU A 433 13.53 7.66 -10.48
N GLY A 434 13.57 8.70 -11.31
CA GLY A 434 14.60 8.87 -12.33
C GLY A 434 16.03 8.97 -11.77
N GLU A 435 16.19 9.38 -10.51
CA GLU A 435 17.48 9.38 -9.80
C GLU A 435 17.82 8.03 -9.16
N TYR A 436 16.84 7.14 -8.92
CA TYR A 436 16.97 6.00 -8.00
C TYR A 436 16.50 4.64 -8.56
N ASP A 437 15.79 4.62 -9.68
CA ASP A 437 15.45 3.45 -10.49
C ASP A 437 15.75 3.77 -11.97
N PRO A 438 17.02 3.64 -12.38
CA PRO A 438 17.43 4.01 -13.73
C PRO A 438 16.92 3.01 -14.78
N PHE A 439 16.28 1.90 -14.36
CA PHE A 439 15.74 0.85 -15.21
C PHE A 439 14.24 0.99 -15.44
N GLN A 440 13.73 2.21 -15.64
CA GLN A 440 12.33 2.42 -16.03
C GLN A 440 12.02 1.63 -17.31
N LEU A 441 11.37 0.47 -17.15
CA LEU A 441 10.94 -0.39 -18.25
C LEU A 441 9.50 0.01 -18.57
N GLN A 442 9.31 0.61 -19.74
CA GLN A 442 7.99 0.85 -20.28
C GLN A 442 7.75 -0.17 -21.39
N ALA A 443 6.62 -0.85 -21.34
CA ALA A 443 6.17 -1.74 -22.39
C ALA A 443 4.82 -1.23 -22.89
N LEU A 444 4.85 -0.18 -23.72
CA LEU A 444 3.67 0.29 -24.45
C LEU A 444 3.82 -0.07 -25.94
N PRO A 445 2.73 -0.42 -26.64
CA PRO A 445 2.77 -0.48 -28.08
C PRO A 445 3.06 0.91 -28.67
N GLU A 446 3.98 0.98 -29.65
CA GLU A 446 4.34 2.21 -30.41
C GLU A 446 3.12 2.92 -31.03
N ASN A 447 2.01 2.22 -31.24
CA ASN A 447 0.82 2.67 -31.97
C ASN A 447 -0.45 2.81 -31.10
N THR A 448 -0.32 2.93 -29.77
CA THR A 448 -1.48 3.06 -28.87
C THR A 448 -2.28 4.33 -29.18
N LYS A 449 -3.41 4.19 -29.90
CA LYS A 449 -4.34 5.30 -30.16
C LYS A 449 -5.21 5.53 -28.92
N LEU A 450 -5.09 6.72 -28.32
CA LEU A 450 -5.97 7.16 -27.23
C LEU A 450 -7.38 7.42 -27.79
N ARG A 451 -8.41 6.84 -27.16
CA ARG A 451 -9.81 7.13 -27.51
C ARG A 451 -10.36 8.19 -26.55
N LYS A 452 -11.16 9.12 -27.08
CA LYS A 452 -12.02 9.99 -26.26
C LYS A 452 -13.26 9.21 -25.85
N VAL A 453 -13.39 8.92 -24.56
CA VAL A 453 -14.57 8.27 -23.97
C VAL A 453 -15.35 9.28 -23.14
N GLY A 454 -16.68 9.14 -23.08
CA GLY A 454 -17.59 10.11 -22.44
C GLY A 454 -18.18 11.15 -23.40
N SER A 455 -19.03 12.03 -22.86
CA SER A 455 -19.77 13.06 -23.62
C SER A 455 -19.56 14.47 -23.05
N GLY A 456 -19.64 15.48 -23.92
CA GLY A 456 -19.49 16.90 -23.55
C GLY A 456 -18.14 17.21 -22.90
N ASN A 457 -18.13 18.12 -21.92
CA ASN A 457 -16.93 18.59 -21.22
C ASN A 457 -16.26 17.53 -20.30
N ASN A 458 -16.84 16.33 -20.21
CA ASN A 458 -16.32 15.20 -19.43
C ASN A 458 -15.61 14.16 -20.31
N GLN A 459 -15.31 14.47 -21.58
CA GLN A 459 -14.53 13.56 -22.43
C GLN A 459 -13.13 13.31 -21.85
N LEU A 460 -12.75 12.04 -21.84
CA LEU A 460 -11.52 11.52 -21.24
C LEU A 460 -10.65 10.89 -22.32
N GLU A 461 -9.35 11.21 -22.36
CA GLU A 461 -8.38 10.47 -23.16
C GLU A 461 -7.90 9.26 -22.36
N THR A 462 -8.15 8.07 -22.88
CA THR A 462 -7.73 6.82 -22.24
C THR A 462 -7.21 5.82 -23.28
N PRO A 463 -6.16 5.05 -22.97
CA PRO A 463 -6.03 3.73 -23.54
C PRO A 463 -7.15 2.90 -22.93
N ILE A 464 -8.01 2.32 -23.76
CA ILE A 464 -8.95 1.27 -23.31
C ILE A 464 -8.09 0.14 -22.67
N ALA A 465 -8.63 -0.84 -21.93
CA ALA A 465 -7.92 -2.13 -21.89
C ALA A 465 -7.66 -2.40 -23.34
N VAL A 466 -6.41 -2.46 -23.71
CA VAL A 466 -6.13 -2.78 -25.08
C VAL A 466 -6.25 -4.30 -25.10
N VAL A 467 -7.52 -4.72 -25.14
CA VAL A 467 -7.93 -5.89 -25.86
C VAL A 467 -7.62 -5.54 -27.31
N PHE A 468 -6.63 -6.19 -27.87
CA PHE A 468 -6.27 -5.98 -29.25
C PHE A 468 -7.00 -7.02 -30.08
N ASP A 469 -7.83 -6.58 -31.02
CA ASP A 469 -8.49 -7.48 -32.00
C ASP A 469 -7.49 -8.08 -33.00
N ASN A 470 -6.21 -7.69 -32.89
CA ASN A 470 -5.13 -8.05 -33.78
C ASN A 470 -3.82 -8.11 -32.99
N SER A 471 -2.84 -8.80 -33.54
CA SER A 471 -1.48 -8.85 -32.97
C SER A 471 -0.86 -7.47 -32.70
N VAL A 472 -0.04 -7.40 -31.64
CA VAL A 472 0.52 -6.16 -31.06
C VAL A 472 2.02 -6.11 -31.22
N MET A 473 2.57 -4.98 -31.67
CA MET A 473 4.01 -4.75 -31.59
C MET A 473 4.36 -4.16 -30.24
N VAL A 474 5.25 -4.83 -29.50
CA VAL A 474 5.75 -4.39 -28.21
C VAL A 474 7.19 -3.92 -28.34
N GLU A 475 7.43 -2.68 -27.95
CA GLU A 475 8.77 -2.13 -27.75
C GLU A 475 9.07 -2.09 -26.23
N ILE A 476 10.29 -2.43 -25.85
CA ILE A 476 10.79 -2.34 -24.48
C ILE A 476 12.00 -1.40 -24.50
N ASP A 477 11.92 -0.29 -23.78
CA ASP A 477 13.06 0.62 -23.61
C ASP A 477 13.66 0.52 -22.20
N CYS A 478 14.95 0.81 -22.08
CA CYS A 478 15.65 0.92 -20.81
C CYS A 478 16.57 2.14 -20.84
N LYS A 479 16.33 3.07 -19.92
CA LYS A 479 17.12 4.31 -19.78
C LYS A 479 18.58 4.10 -19.38
N VAL A 480 18.99 2.88 -19.01
CA VAL A 480 20.38 2.54 -18.70
C VAL A 480 21.13 2.17 -19.98
N PRO A 481 22.04 3.01 -20.50
CA PRO A 481 22.76 2.69 -21.73
C PRO A 481 23.57 1.40 -21.58
N GLY A 482 23.44 0.50 -22.54
CA GLY A 482 24.14 -0.79 -22.55
C GLY A 482 23.60 -1.85 -21.59
N ALA A 483 22.42 -1.68 -21.01
CA ALA A 483 21.73 -2.75 -20.30
C ALA A 483 21.14 -3.77 -21.30
N GLN A 484 21.32 -5.07 -21.03
CA GLN A 484 20.66 -6.15 -21.75
C GLN A 484 19.28 -6.41 -21.13
N ILE A 485 18.22 -6.34 -21.93
CA ILE A 485 16.87 -6.64 -21.46
C ILE A 485 16.56 -8.12 -21.74
N ARG A 486 15.99 -8.82 -20.76
CA ARG A 486 15.45 -10.18 -20.90
C ARG A 486 13.96 -10.16 -20.62
N TYR A 487 13.22 -11.06 -21.27
CA TYR A 487 11.78 -11.12 -21.11
C TYR A 487 11.23 -12.56 -21.17
N THR A 488 10.00 -12.71 -20.74
CA THR A 488 9.18 -13.93 -20.77
C THR A 488 7.74 -13.51 -21.08
N THR A 489 6.99 -14.34 -21.79
CA THR A 489 5.61 -14.04 -22.25
C THR A 489 4.54 -14.81 -21.48
N ASP A 490 4.95 -15.65 -20.54
CA ASP A 490 4.08 -16.48 -19.69
C ASP A 490 3.93 -15.91 -18.27
N GLY A 491 4.54 -14.76 -17.98
CA GLY A 491 4.54 -14.12 -16.67
C GLY A 491 5.56 -14.69 -15.68
N THR A 492 6.40 -15.65 -16.08
CA THR A 492 7.49 -16.17 -15.24
C THR A 492 8.61 -15.14 -15.11
N LYS A 493 9.46 -15.24 -14.09
CA LYS A 493 10.56 -14.28 -13.89
C LYS A 493 11.67 -14.49 -14.93
N PRO A 494 12.09 -13.46 -15.70
CA PRO A 494 13.19 -13.58 -16.62
C PRO A 494 14.50 -13.91 -15.90
N THR A 495 15.26 -14.83 -16.47
CA THR A 495 16.61 -15.23 -16.03
C THR A 495 17.65 -14.85 -17.09
N GLY A 496 18.93 -15.06 -16.81
CA GLY A 496 19.99 -14.88 -17.80
C GLY A 496 19.88 -15.80 -19.03
N LYS A 497 19.06 -16.86 -18.94
CA LYS A 497 18.76 -17.78 -20.04
C LYS A 497 17.47 -17.41 -20.79
N SER A 498 16.67 -16.48 -20.26
CA SER A 498 15.45 -16.02 -20.94
C SER A 498 15.80 -15.31 -22.25
N PRO A 499 14.86 -15.25 -23.22
CA PRO A 499 15.03 -14.49 -24.44
C PRO A 499 15.55 -13.08 -24.20
N ALA A 500 16.56 -12.68 -24.98
CA ALA A 500 17.04 -11.30 -25.01
C ALA A 500 16.13 -10.46 -25.90
N TYR A 501 15.78 -9.27 -25.43
CA TYR A 501 15.08 -8.29 -26.24
C TYR A 501 16.09 -7.64 -27.20
N ASN A 502 15.84 -7.80 -28.51
CA ASN A 502 16.72 -7.32 -29.58
C ASN A 502 16.02 -6.30 -30.50
N GLY A 503 14.87 -5.78 -30.07
CA GLY A 503 14.01 -4.89 -30.85
C GLY A 503 12.54 -5.26 -30.72
N PRO A 504 11.63 -4.43 -31.25
CA PRO A 504 10.20 -4.65 -31.12
C PRO A 504 9.78 -6.04 -31.60
N PHE A 505 8.89 -6.70 -30.85
CA PHE A 505 8.39 -8.04 -31.21
C PHE A 505 6.87 -8.09 -31.15
N ARG A 506 6.30 -9.04 -31.91
CA ARG A 506 4.86 -9.16 -32.07
C ARG A 506 4.28 -10.16 -31.08
N LEU A 507 3.22 -9.77 -30.37
CA LEU A 507 2.36 -10.63 -29.58
C LEU A 507 1.12 -10.97 -30.41
N THR A 508 0.81 -12.24 -30.58
CA THR A 508 -0.35 -12.71 -31.38
C THR A 508 -1.48 -13.27 -30.53
N GLU A 509 -1.24 -13.47 -29.23
CA GLU A 509 -2.20 -14.00 -28.26
C GLU A 509 -2.09 -13.27 -26.92
N THR A 510 -3.11 -13.42 -26.07
CA THR A 510 -3.11 -12.86 -24.71
C THR A 510 -1.85 -13.30 -23.95
N THR A 511 -1.03 -12.33 -23.56
CA THR A 511 0.35 -12.55 -23.12
C THR A 511 0.60 -11.80 -21.82
N LYS A 512 1.18 -12.48 -20.83
CA LYS A 512 1.72 -11.84 -19.63
C LYS A 512 3.21 -11.58 -19.83
N LEU A 513 3.54 -10.39 -20.32
CA LEU A 513 4.92 -10.01 -20.58
C LEU A 513 5.60 -9.61 -19.27
N THR A 514 6.65 -10.32 -18.92
CA THR A 514 7.52 -9.97 -17.81
C THR A 514 8.91 -9.64 -18.33
N VAL A 515 9.49 -8.53 -17.88
CA VAL A 515 10.77 -7.98 -18.39
C VAL A 515 11.71 -7.66 -17.23
N ARG A 516 13.00 -7.78 -17.51
CA ARG A 516 14.07 -7.46 -16.56
C ARG A 516 15.33 -7.02 -17.30
N ALA A 517 15.95 -5.94 -16.87
CA ALA A 517 17.21 -5.46 -17.42
C ALA A 517 18.42 -5.96 -16.60
N TYR A 518 19.53 -6.16 -17.30
CA TYR A 518 20.78 -6.73 -16.82
C TYR A 518 21.93 -5.83 -17.27
N LYS A 519 22.74 -5.34 -16.33
CA LYS A 519 23.97 -4.63 -16.70
C LYS A 519 25.15 -5.14 -15.90
N LYS A 520 26.18 -5.61 -16.61
CA LYS A 520 27.42 -6.11 -16.03
C LYS A 520 28.06 -5.01 -15.17
N GLY A 521 28.40 -5.35 -13.93
CA GLY A 521 29.00 -4.42 -12.97
C GLY A 521 28.02 -3.45 -12.27
N VAL A 522 26.72 -3.49 -12.60
CA VAL A 522 25.69 -2.66 -11.96
C VAL A 522 24.65 -3.52 -11.24
N GLY A 523 24.18 -4.60 -11.86
CA GLY A 523 23.17 -5.49 -11.26
C GLY A 523 21.97 -5.73 -12.17
N LEU A 524 20.83 -6.04 -11.56
CA LEU A 524 19.59 -6.42 -12.23
C LEU A 524 18.49 -5.42 -11.87
N SER A 525 17.62 -5.08 -12.83
CA SER A 525 16.40 -4.31 -12.51
C SER A 525 15.44 -5.14 -11.65
N PRO A 526 14.45 -4.48 -11.02
CA PRO A 526 13.19 -5.13 -10.65
C PRO A 526 12.56 -5.81 -11.87
N THR A 527 11.74 -6.82 -11.60
CA THR A 527 10.94 -7.47 -12.63
C THR A 527 9.71 -6.59 -12.90
N TYR A 528 9.54 -6.10 -14.13
CA TYR A 528 8.32 -5.41 -14.55
C TYR A 528 7.41 -6.40 -15.27
N THR A 529 6.10 -6.36 -15.01
CA THR A 529 5.13 -7.27 -15.62
C THR A 529 3.93 -6.49 -16.12
N THR A 530 3.51 -6.79 -17.34
CA THR A 530 2.31 -6.23 -17.96
C THR A 530 1.52 -7.34 -18.66
N SER A 531 0.20 -7.20 -18.73
CA SER A 531 -0.68 -8.14 -19.44
C SER A 531 -1.21 -7.49 -20.71
N TYR A 532 -1.00 -8.14 -21.85
CA TYR A 532 -1.61 -7.82 -23.14
C TYR A 532 -2.76 -8.79 -23.37
N VAL A 533 -3.98 -8.29 -23.58
CA VAL A 533 -5.13 -9.14 -23.89
C VAL A 533 -5.37 -9.04 -25.40
N ILE A 534 -5.35 -10.15 -26.13
CA ILE A 534 -5.54 -10.20 -27.59
C ILE A 534 -6.72 -11.14 -27.86
N GLN A 535 -7.70 -10.70 -28.66
CA GLN A 535 -8.96 -11.40 -28.96
C GLN A 535 -9.04 -11.83 -30.42
#